data_AF-A0A6I5NI09-F1
#
_entry.id   AF-A0A6I5NI09-F1
#
_cell.length_a   1.000
_cell.length_b   1.000
_cell.length_c   1.000
_cell.angle_alpha   90.00
_cell.angle_beta   90.00
_cell.angle_gamma   90.00
#
_symmetry.space_group_name_H-M   'P 1'
#
loop_
_entity.id
_entity.type
_entity.pdbx_description
1 polymer ?
#
loop_
_entity_poly.entity_id
_entity_poly.type
_entity_poly.pdbx_seq_one_letter_code
_entity_poly.pdbx_strand_id
1 'polypeptide(L)'
;MIQKNLRISRTQRRGLSALLLGVAGAFGIAAPMQAQSLIEEQGALAPMRDEYAFEGEAGQAVTIQLSSAEFDTVLYLVGPDGTELEMNDDYGGTLNSTIVTTLPAAGEYKAVASSFSGQGGSYDILVRPASEYELVYDRAVELMTSEEFGEAIEAYTAAIALDPSLPDAYLGRADAYWGQVYLTEGENFKGPESLTPEAREAILADYDQAADLFASQGEAEFAASIREQAQILRTGEAPETDEPAVEEDMLPESSPESQPDS
;
A
#
# COMPACT_ATOMS: atom_id res chain seq x y z
N MET A 1 -16.38 -0.78 -2.46
CA MET A 1 -15.03 -0.58 -1.90
C MET A 1 -14.76 0.92 -1.90
N ILE A 2 -14.43 1.50 -0.75
CA ILE A 2 -14.50 2.95 -0.49
C ILE A 2 -13.29 3.62 -1.15
N GLN A 3 -13.53 4.37 -2.21
CA GLN A 3 -12.58 5.30 -2.81
C GLN A 3 -12.33 6.47 -1.83
N LYS A 4 -11.19 6.45 -1.11
CA LYS A 4 -10.69 7.63 -0.39
C LYS A 4 -9.80 8.42 -1.36
N ASN A 5 -10.23 9.64 -1.63
CA ASN A 5 -9.62 10.58 -2.58
C ASN A 5 -8.19 10.98 -2.16
N LEU A 6 -7.16 10.38 -2.76
CA LEU A 6 -5.81 10.95 -2.75
C LEU A 6 -5.78 12.18 -3.67
N ARG A 7 -5.61 13.37 -3.09
CA ARG A 7 -5.33 14.61 -3.84
C ARG A 7 -3.85 14.95 -3.72
N ILE A 8 -3.05 14.60 -4.72
CA ILE A 8 -1.68 15.10 -4.85
C ILE A 8 -1.67 16.32 -5.76
N SER A 9 -1.32 17.47 -5.18
CA SER A 9 -1.18 18.76 -5.86
C SER A 9 0.19 18.87 -6.53
N ARG A 10 0.25 18.64 -7.86
CA ARG A 10 1.45 18.92 -8.67
C ARG A 10 1.69 20.42 -8.79
N THR A 11 2.85 20.90 -8.32
CA THR A 11 3.37 22.22 -8.73
C THR A 11 4.77 22.09 -9.33
N GLN A 12 4.86 22.35 -10.64
CA GLN A 12 6.09 22.50 -11.39
C GLN A 12 6.95 23.67 -10.88
N ARG A 13 8.28 23.53 -10.93
CA ARG A 13 9.17 24.67 -11.16
C ARG A 13 10.37 24.36 -12.06
N ARG A 14 10.58 25.30 -12.98
CA ARG A 14 11.61 25.38 -14.00
C ARG A 14 12.93 25.91 -13.43
N GLY A 15 14.03 25.27 -13.84
CA GLY A 15 15.29 25.88 -14.31
C GLY A 15 16.24 26.53 -13.28
N LEU A 16 17.49 26.08 -13.24
CA LEU A 16 18.61 26.74 -13.94
C LEU A 16 19.90 25.91 -13.87
N SER A 17 20.68 25.96 -14.94
CA SER A 17 21.97 25.31 -15.15
C SER A 17 23.11 25.90 -14.31
N ALA A 18 24.05 25.07 -13.87
CA ALA A 18 25.47 25.43 -13.75
C ALA A 18 26.37 24.20 -13.94
N LEU A 19 27.25 24.30 -14.93
CA LEU A 19 28.30 23.37 -15.32
C LEU A 19 29.60 23.76 -14.61
N LEU A 20 30.42 22.80 -14.13
CA LEU A 20 31.89 22.84 -14.27
C LEU A 20 32.58 21.52 -13.88
N LEU A 21 33.59 21.17 -14.68
CA LEU A 21 34.42 19.96 -14.77
C LEU A 21 35.38 19.70 -13.58
N GLY A 22 35.82 18.44 -13.40
CA GLY A 22 37.17 18.18 -12.86
C GLY A 22 37.59 16.81 -12.30
N VAL A 23 37.68 15.76 -13.14
CA VAL A 23 38.77 14.73 -13.23
C VAL A 23 39.23 13.84 -12.03
N ALA A 24 39.04 12.52 -12.25
CA ALA A 24 39.88 11.32 -11.97
C ALA A 24 40.11 10.73 -10.55
N GLY A 25 39.60 9.50 -10.36
CA GLY A 25 40.45 8.29 -10.33
C GLY A 25 40.70 7.59 -8.98
N ALA A 26 39.94 6.53 -8.68
CA ALA A 26 40.44 5.34 -7.98
C ALA A 26 39.44 4.18 -8.13
N PHE A 27 39.88 3.04 -8.67
CA PHE A 27 39.14 1.77 -8.63
C PHE A 27 39.14 1.25 -7.19
N GLY A 28 38.03 1.46 -6.47
CA GLY A 28 37.73 0.81 -5.21
C GLY A 28 36.83 -0.39 -5.46
N ILE A 29 37.21 -1.56 -4.95
CA ILE A 29 36.39 -2.77 -4.95
C ILE A 29 35.16 -2.45 -4.09
N ALA A 30 33.98 -2.32 -4.71
CA ALA A 30 32.75 -2.03 -4.00
C ALA A 30 32.38 -3.25 -3.14
N ALA A 31 32.50 -3.11 -1.82
CA ALA A 31 31.79 -3.99 -0.90
C ALA A 31 30.28 -3.76 -1.10
N PRO A 32 29.42 -4.77 -0.93
CA PRO A 32 27.98 -4.55 -0.97
C PRO A 32 27.65 -3.53 0.12
N MET A 33 27.14 -2.36 -0.26
CA MET A 33 26.59 -1.40 0.68
C MET A 33 25.39 -2.05 1.34
N GLN A 34 25.57 -2.59 2.54
CA GLN A 34 24.44 -2.83 3.42
C GLN A 34 23.88 -1.46 3.75
N ALA A 35 22.60 -1.23 3.44
CA ALA A 35 21.92 0.01 3.74
C ALA A 35 21.98 0.23 5.26
N GLN A 36 22.82 1.17 5.70
CA GLN A 36 22.90 1.54 7.10
C GLN A 36 21.69 2.42 7.42
N SER A 37 21.00 2.14 8.54
CA SER A 37 19.91 2.97 9.02
C SER A 37 20.41 4.38 9.31
N LEU A 38 19.63 5.37 8.92
CA LEU A 38 19.91 6.78 9.19
C LEU A 38 19.36 7.18 10.57
N ILE A 39 18.23 6.60 10.96
CA ILE A 39 17.59 6.75 12.29
C ILE A 39 16.87 5.45 12.63
N GLU A 40 16.92 5.05 13.91
CA GLU A 40 16.10 3.99 14.50
C GLU A 40 15.82 4.37 15.97
N GLU A 41 14.56 4.66 16.30
CA GLU A 41 14.14 5.15 17.62
C GLU A 41 12.78 4.56 18.03
N GLN A 42 12.58 4.34 19.34
CA GLN A 42 11.33 3.88 19.95
C GLN A 42 10.67 5.00 20.76
N GLY A 43 9.38 5.26 20.56
CA GLY A 43 8.65 6.36 21.22
C GLY A 43 7.22 6.00 21.65
N ALA A 44 6.58 6.86 22.45
CA ALA A 44 5.17 6.74 22.85
C ALA A 44 4.42 8.07 22.66
N LEU A 45 3.37 8.08 21.83
CA LEU A 45 2.57 9.29 21.55
C LEU A 45 1.52 9.53 22.65
N ALA A 46 1.41 10.75 23.18
CA ALA A 46 0.20 11.25 23.87
C ALA A 46 0.25 12.76 24.14
N PRO A 47 -0.79 13.52 23.73
CA PRO A 47 -1.09 13.79 22.32
C PRO A 47 0.05 14.64 21.69
N MET A 48 0.06 14.74 20.36
CA MET A 48 0.97 15.52 19.50
C MET A 48 2.04 14.70 18.77
N ARG A 49 2.31 15.21 17.56
CA ARG A 49 3.35 14.78 16.63
C ARG A 49 4.72 14.74 17.28
N ASP A 50 5.54 13.79 16.85
CA ASP A 50 6.98 13.77 17.08
C ASP A 50 7.72 14.03 15.77
N GLU A 51 8.83 14.76 15.85
CA GLU A 51 9.65 15.12 14.69
C GLU A 51 11.04 14.49 14.81
N TYR A 52 11.47 13.83 13.74
CA TYR A 52 12.76 13.17 13.63
C TYR A 52 13.55 13.80 12.48
N ALA A 53 14.62 14.51 12.82
CA ALA A 53 15.46 15.19 11.84
C ALA A 53 16.55 14.27 11.29
N PHE A 54 16.71 14.23 9.97
CA PHE A 54 17.79 13.52 9.29
C PHE A 54 18.40 14.38 8.17
N GLU A 55 19.69 14.17 7.91
CA GLU A 55 20.37 14.81 6.78
C GLU A 55 20.12 14.00 5.50
N GLY A 56 19.79 14.70 4.42
CA GLY A 56 19.57 14.11 3.11
C GLY A 56 20.35 14.84 2.01
N GLU A 57 20.67 14.12 0.95
CA GLU A 57 21.31 14.66 -0.26
C GLU A 57 20.33 14.76 -1.42
N ALA A 58 20.54 15.73 -2.31
CA ALA A 58 19.71 15.86 -3.51
C ALA A 58 19.84 14.62 -4.42
N GLY A 59 18.71 14.02 -4.79
CA GLY A 59 18.63 12.80 -5.59
C GLY A 59 18.81 11.51 -4.79
N GLN A 60 18.96 11.58 -3.47
CA GLN A 60 18.98 10.40 -2.62
C GLN A 60 17.58 9.80 -2.51
N ALA A 61 17.45 8.50 -2.78
CA ALA A 61 16.23 7.76 -2.55
C ALA A 61 16.19 7.21 -1.12
N VAL A 62 15.11 7.48 -0.40
CA VAL A 62 14.91 7.08 0.99
C VAL A 62 13.58 6.37 1.20
N THR A 63 13.57 5.43 2.13
CA THR A 63 12.35 4.87 2.72
C THR A 63 12.25 5.38 4.15
N ILE A 64 11.06 5.87 4.51
CA ILE A 64 10.68 6.27 5.86
C ILE A 64 9.50 5.38 6.27
N GLN A 65 9.66 4.58 7.31
CA GLN A 65 8.63 3.67 7.81
C GLN A 65 8.19 4.12 9.19
N LEU A 66 6.89 4.12 9.43
CA LEU A 66 6.26 4.36 10.72
C LEU A 66 5.30 3.21 11.01
N SER A 67 5.55 2.48 12.09
CA SER A 67 4.71 1.34 12.47
C SER A 67 4.25 1.41 13.92
N SER A 68 3.00 1.04 14.16
CA SER A 68 2.45 0.90 15.51
C SER A 68 1.43 -0.24 15.57
N ALA A 69 1.46 -1.00 16.66
CA ALA A 69 0.42 -1.97 16.99
C ALA A 69 -0.74 -1.33 17.80
N GLU A 70 -0.57 -0.09 18.25
CA GLU A 70 -1.49 0.58 19.17
C GLU A 70 -2.38 1.63 18.49
N PHE A 71 -1.97 2.16 17.33
CA PHE A 71 -2.73 3.18 16.62
C PHE A 71 -2.50 3.16 15.10
N ASP A 72 -3.45 3.77 14.39
CA ASP A 72 -3.40 4.02 12.94
C ASP A 72 -2.46 5.20 12.64
N THR A 73 -1.37 4.91 11.93
CA THR A 73 -0.22 5.82 11.80
C THR A 73 -0.44 6.86 10.70
N VAL A 74 0.16 8.04 10.85
CA VAL A 74 0.24 9.04 9.77
C VAL A 74 1.65 9.60 9.76
N LEU A 75 2.31 9.51 8.60
CA LEU A 75 3.68 9.95 8.39
C LEU A 75 3.72 11.14 7.44
N TYR A 76 4.49 12.17 7.79
CA TYR A 76 4.78 13.29 6.91
C TYR A 76 6.28 13.42 6.68
N LEU A 77 6.66 13.81 5.47
CA LEU A 77 8.01 14.26 5.15
C LEU A 77 8.01 15.78 4.95
N VAL A 78 8.82 16.48 5.73
CA VAL A 78 9.01 17.93 5.62
C VAL A 78 10.42 18.22 5.13
N GLY A 79 10.52 19.05 4.09
CA GLY A 79 11.78 19.45 3.47
C GLY A 79 12.56 20.52 4.26
N PRO A 80 13.82 20.80 3.86
CA PRO A 80 14.68 21.77 4.55
C PRO A 80 14.17 23.21 4.57
N ASP A 81 13.25 23.56 3.67
CA ASP A 81 12.58 24.87 3.63
C ASP A 81 11.31 24.93 4.50
N GLY A 82 11.01 23.83 5.22
CA GLY A 82 9.83 23.68 6.06
C GLY A 82 8.55 23.32 5.29
N THR A 83 8.64 23.01 4.00
CA THR A 83 7.47 22.57 3.22
C THR A 83 7.17 21.10 3.44
N GLU A 84 5.90 20.75 3.58
CA GLU A 84 5.46 19.35 3.52
C GLU A 84 5.59 18.85 2.09
N LEU A 85 6.40 17.81 1.90
CA LEU A 85 6.66 17.20 0.59
C LEU A 85 5.67 16.08 0.31
N GLU A 86 5.49 15.19 1.29
CA GLU A 86 4.67 13.99 1.16
C GLU A 86 4.00 13.62 2.49
N MET A 87 2.89 12.89 2.38
CA MET A 87 2.14 12.31 3.50
C MET A 87 1.67 10.91 3.11
N ASN A 88 1.73 9.97 4.05
CA ASN A 88 1.14 8.64 3.92
C ASN A 88 0.46 8.23 5.24
N ASP A 89 -0.71 7.58 5.16
CA ASP A 89 -1.46 7.05 6.31
C ASP A 89 -1.74 5.53 6.22
N ASP A 90 -1.41 4.89 5.09
CA ASP A 90 -1.51 3.44 4.91
C ASP A 90 -0.49 2.93 3.87
N TYR A 91 -0.02 1.69 4.03
CA TYR A 91 0.92 1.08 3.09
C TYR A 91 0.80 -0.43 3.07
N GLY A 92 0.88 -1.02 1.86
CA GLY A 92 0.85 -2.48 1.67
C GLY A 92 -0.39 -3.17 2.24
N GLY A 93 -1.54 -2.47 2.31
CA GLY A 93 -2.76 -3.01 2.92
C GLY A 93 -2.76 -3.03 4.45
N THR A 94 -1.78 -2.39 5.09
CA THR A 94 -1.69 -2.23 6.55
C THR A 94 -2.02 -0.80 6.98
N LEU A 95 -2.24 -0.60 8.29
CA LEU A 95 -2.40 0.73 8.91
C LEU A 95 -1.05 1.41 9.24
N ASN A 96 0.07 0.79 8.83
CA ASN A 96 1.39 1.37 8.97
C ASN A 96 1.67 2.28 7.78
N SER A 97 2.36 3.38 8.01
CA SER A 97 2.70 4.35 6.97
C SER A 97 4.12 4.12 6.44
N THR A 98 4.29 4.22 5.12
CA THR A 98 5.61 4.24 4.49
C THR A 98 5.67 5.31 3.41
N ILE A 99 6.74 6.09 3.41
CA ILE A 99 7.09 7.03 2.35
C ILE A 99 8.35 6.51 1.65
N VAL A 100 8.27 6.27 0.34
CA VAL A 100 9.42 5.96 -0.52
C VAL A 100 9.57 7.13 -1.49
N THR A 101 10.67 7.88 -1.41
CA THR A 101 10.81 9.09 -2.23
C THR A 101 12.24 9.44 -2.56
N THR A 102 12.41 10.23 -3.62
CA THR A 102 13.69 10.83 -3.99
C THR A 102 13.77 12.26 -3.51
N LEU A 103 14.71 12.54 -2.61
CA LEU A 103 14.86 13.84 -1.98
C LEU A 103 15.22 14.93 -3.02
N PRO A 104 14.48 16.04 -3.09
CA PRO A 104 14.68 17.05 -4.16
C PRO A 104 15.90 17.95 -3.94
N ALA A 105 16.38 18.07 -2.70
CA ALA A 105 17.47 18.96 -2.32
C ALA A 105 18.34 18.35 -1.21
N ALA A 106 19.54 18.90 -1.01
CA ALA A 106 20.34 18.57 0.17
C ALA A 106 19.90 19.42 1.38
N GLY A 107 20.01 18.86 2.58
CA GLY A 107 19.76 19.55 3.85
C GLY A 107 19.06 18.68 4.89
N GLU A 108 18.68 19.32 6.00
CA GLU A 108 17.95 18.67 7.10
C GLU A 108 16.47 18.50 6.73
N TYR A 109 16.01 17.25 6.68
CA TYR A 109 14.62 16.87 6.52
C TYR A 109 14.03 16.47 7.88
N LYS A 110 12.70 16.47 7.97
CA LYS A 110 11.99 15.95 9.15
C LYS A 110 10.98 14.89 8.73
N ALA A 111 11.10 13.71 9.32
CA ALA A 111 10.03 12.72 9.36
C ALA A 111 9.14 13.03 10.57
N VAL A 112 7.84 13.23 10.33
CA VAL A 112 6.89 13.61 11.38
C VAL A 112 5.93 12.47 11.62
N ALA A 113 6.03 11.84 12.79
CA ALA A 113 5.12 10.80 13.23
C ALA A 113 3.85 11.40 13.81
N SER A 114 2.71 10.88 13.40
CA SER A 114 1.38 11.29 13.86
C SER A 114 0.45 10.08 13.86
N SER A 115 -0.79 10.29 14.30
CA SER A 115 -1.85 9.29 14.23
C SER A 115 -3.10 9.85 13.55
N PHE A 116 -3.87 8.97 12.93
CA PHE A 116 -5.08 9.33 12.18
C PHE A 116 -6.20 9.79 13.12
N SER A 117 -6.37 9.09 14.25
CA SER A 117 -7.45 9.32 15.22
C SER A 117 -7.07 10.30 16.34
N GLY A 118 -5.82 10.78 16.38
CA GLY A 118 -5.28 11.59 17.47
C GLY A 118 -5.00 10.81 18.75
N GLN A 119 -5.17 9.49 18.74
CA GLN A 119 -4.69 8.59 19.79
C GLN A 119 -3.17 8.48 19.74
N GLY A 120 -2.56 8.01 20.81
CA GLY A 120 -1.14 7.73 20.79
C GLY A 120 -0.82 6.48 21.59
N GLY A 121 0.40 5.98 21.39
CA GLY A 121 0.89 4.72 21.92
C GLY A 121 2.32 4.51 21.44
N SER A 122 2.86 3.32 21.65
CA SER A 122 4.23 2.99 21.25
C SER A 122 4.33 2.88 19.72
N TYR A 123 5.47 3.29 19.17
CA TYR A 123 5.76 3.15 17.75
C TYR A 123 7.26 3.05 17.48
N ASP A 124 7.55 2.55 16.28
CA ASP A 124 8.89 2.51 15.69
C ASP A 124 8.92 3.42 14.46
N ILE A 125 10.00 4.18 14.31
CA ILE A 125 10.28 4.96 13.10
C ILE A 125 11.67 4.61 12.56
N LEU A 126 11.74 4.39 11.26
CA LEU A 126 12.96 4.02 10.56
C LEU A 126 13.14 4.88 9.31
N VAL A 127 14.31 5.50 9.18
CA VAL A 127 14.74 6.16 7.93
C VAL A 127 15.96 5.41 7.39
N ARG A 128 15.90 4.99 6.13
CA ARG A 128 17.01 4.30 5.47
C ARG A 128 17.03 4.58 3.96
N PRO A 129 18.13 4.26 3.25
CA PRO A 129 18.12 4.23 1.80
C PRO A 129 17.01 3.31 1.27
N ALA A 130 16.33 3.76 0.21
CA ALA A 130 15.33 2.94 -0.47
C ALA A 130 16.01 1.78 -1.20
N SER A 131 15.42 0.60 -1.11
CA SER A 131 15.82 -0.55 -1.92
C SER A 131 15.29 -0.41 -3.35
N GLU A 132 15.86 -1.17 -4.27
CA GLU A 132 15.36 -1.23 -5.66
C GLU A 132 13.93 -1.78 -5.70
N TYR A 133 13.61 -2.79 -4.87
CA TYR A 133 12.25 -3.31 -4.74
C TYR A 133 11.25 -2.21 -4.40
N GLU A 134 11.54 -1.41 -3.36
CA GLU A 134 10.62 -0.38 -2.88
C GLU A 134 10.37 0.71 -3.92
N LEU A 135 11.42 1.12 -4.65
CA LEU A 135 11.27 2.10 -5.73
C LEU A 135 10.39 1.58 -6.87
N VAL A 136 10.55 0.30 -7.22
CA VAL A 136 9.76 -0.32 -8.29
C VAL A 136 8.32 -0.59 -7.84
N TYR A 137 8.13 -1.03 -6.60
CA TYR A 137 6.82 -1.27 -6.00
C TYR A 137 6.03 0.04 -5.85
N ASP A 138 6.66 1.09 -5.30
CA ASP A 138 6.04 2.40 -5.15
C ASP A 138 5.61 2.99 -6.50
N ARG A 139 6.47 2.83 -7.53
CA ARG A 139 6.10 3.17 -8.90
C ARG A 139 4.88 2.39 -9.42
N ALA A 140 4.75 1.11 -9.07
CA ALA A 140 3.58 0.31 -9.43
C ALA A 140 2.29 0.86 -8.77
N VAL A 141 2.37 1.30 -7.51
CA VAL A 141 1.26 1.93 -6.78
C VAL A 141 0.87 3.28 -7.40
N GLU A 142 1.83 4.11 -7.81
CA GLU A 142 1.54 5.35 -8.54
C GLU A 142 0.81 5.10 -9.87
N LEU A 143 1.21 4.03 -10.58
CA LEU A 143 0.59 3.61 -11.84
C LEU A 143 -0.85 3.12 -11.61
N MET A 144 -1.09 2.38 -10.53
CA MET A 144 -2.44 2.00 -10.10
C MET A 144 -3.32 3.22 -9.86
N THR A 145 -2.79 4.24 -9.17
CA THR A 145 -3.51 5.49 -8.91
C THR A 145 -3.81 6.28 -10.18
N SER A 146 -2.95 6.14 -11.20
CA SER A 146 -3.10 6.78 -12.51
C SER A 146 -3.97 5.96 -13.48
N GLU A 147 -4.51 4.81 -13.03
CA GLU A 147 -5.27 3.84 -13.85
C GLU A 147 -4.47 3.29 -15.05
N GLU A 148 -3.13 3.38 -14.98
CA GLU A 148 -2.17 2.84 -15.95
C GLU A 148 -1.90 1.36 -15.63
N PHE A 149 -2.96 0.54 -15.68
CA PHE A 149 -2.92 -0.85 -15.17
C PHE A 149 -1.95 -1.76 -15.93
N GLY A 150 -1.76 -1.54 -17.22
CA GLY A 150 -0.81 -2.33 -18.02
C GLY A 150 0.63 -2.13 -17.55
N GLU A 151 1.04 -0.88 -17.40
CA GLU A 151 2.34 -0.52 -16.83
C GLU A 151 2.46 -0.95 -15.36
N ALA A 152 1.39 -0.88 -14.58
CA ALA A 152 1.37 -1.35 -13.19
C ALA A 152 1.65 -2.87 -13.10
N ILE A 153 1.05 -3.69 -13.97
CA ILE A 153 1.32 -5.14 -14.04
C ILE A 153 2.80 -5.41 -14.31
N GLU A 154 3.41 -4.67 -15.24
CA GLU A 154 4.85 -4.79 -15.54
C GLU A 154 5.71 -4.41 -14.34
N ALA A 155 5.38 -3.30 -13.65
CA ALA A 155 6.09 -2.82 -12.48
C ALA A 155 5.99 -3.80 -11.30
N TYR A 156 4.80 -4.30 -10.97
CA TYR A 156 4.65 -5.33 -9.93
C TYR A 156 5.38 -6.63 -10.30
N THR A 157 5.38 -7.02 -11.58
CA THR A 157 6.15 -8.17 -12.05
C THR A 157 7.65 -7.98 -11.84
N ALA A 158 8.16 -6.77 -12.08
CA ALA A 158 9.55 -6.44 -11.77
C ALA A 158 9.83 -6.44 -10.26
N ALA A 159 8.91 -5.93 -9.44
CA ALA A 159 9.02 -5.97 -7.98
C ALA A 159 9.09 -7.43 -7.45
N ILE A 160 8.20 -8.31 -7.91
CA ILE A 160 8.20 -9.74 -7.58
C ILE A 160 9.53 -10.41 -7.98
N ALA A 161 10.11 -10.02 -9.12
CA ALA A 161 11.40 -10.55 -9.55
C ALA A 161 12.57 -10.08 -8.68
N LEU A 162 12.47 -8.89 -8.07
CA LEU A 162 13.47 -8.35 -7.15
C LEU A 162 13.39 -9.01 -5.77
N ASP A 163 12.17 -9.18 -5.23
CA ASP A 163 11.93 -9.91 -3.99
C ASP A 163 10.64 -10.75 -4.07
N PRO A 164 10.74 -12.05 -4.35
CA PRO A 164 9.58 -12.92 -4.49
C PRO A 164 8.96 -13.32 -3.15
N SER A 165 9.55 -12.91 -2.01
CA SER A 165 9.05 -13.24 -0.67
C SER A 165 8.05 -12.22 -0.12
N LEU A 166 7.85 -11.11 -0.83
CA LEU A 166 6.95 -10.03 -0.42
C LEU A 166 5.57 -10.22 -1.04
N PRO A 167 4.53 -10.50 -0.23
CA PRO A 167 3.20 -10.87 -0.73
C PRO A 167 2.45 -9.69 -1.38
N ASP A 168 2.73 -8.46 -0.96
CA ASP A 168 1.99 -7.26 -1.40
C ASP A 168 2.09 -7.04 -2.91
N ALA A 169 3.25 -7.34 -3.51
CA ALA A 169 3.42 -7.17 -4.96
C ALA A 169 2.56 -8.15 -5.77
N TYR A 170 2.26 -9.34 -5.23
CA TYR A 170 1.33 -10.28 -5.87
C TYR A 170 -0.11 -9.76 -5.78
N LEU A 171 -0.55 -9.30 -4.61
CA LEU A 171 -1.88 -8.70 -4.46
C LEU A 171 -2.05 -7.47 -5.34
N GLY A 172 -1.06 -6.57 -5.37
CA GLY A 172 -1.07 -5.39 -6.24
C GLY A 172 -1.15 -5.74 -7.72
N ARG A 173 -0.45 -6.80 -8.17
CA ARG A 173 -0.55 -7.27 -9.56
C ARG A 173 -1.92 -7.88 -9.88
N ALA A 174 -2.50 -8.65 -8.97
CA ALA A 174 -3.85 -9.17 -9.11
C ALA A 174 -4.89 -8.03 -9.22
N ASP A 175 -4.76 -7.00 -8.39
CA ASP A 175 -5.60 -5.80 -8.46
C ASP A 175 -5.42 -5.04 -9.77
N ALA A 176 -4.20 -4.99 -10.32
CA ALA A 176 -3.94 -4.38 -11.61
C ALA A 176 -4.63 -5.14 -12.76
N TYR A 177 -4.65 -6.48 -12.72
CA TYR A 177 -5.42 -7.28 -13.69
C TYR A 177 -6.93 -7.00 -13.60
N TRP A 178 -7.47 -6.95 -12.37
CA TRP A 178 -8.87 -6.56 -12.16
C TRP A 178 -9.17 -5.17 -12.69
N GLY A 179 -8.32 -4.19 -12.38
CA GLY A 179 -8.43 -2.82 -12.86
C GLY A 179 -8.39 -2.73 -14.38
N GLN A 180 -7.50 -3.46 -15.04
CA GLN A 180 -7.40 -3.51 -16.49
C GLN A 180 -8.68 -4.04 -17.15
N VAL A 181 -9.26 -5.11 -16.59
CA VAL A 181 -10.53 -5.68 -17.08
C VAL A 181 -11.68 -4.72 -16.81
N TYR A 182 -11.75 -4.13 -15.62
CA TYR A 182 -12.77 -3.14 -15.27
C TYR A 182 -12.73 -1.94 -16.22
N LEU A 183 -11.55 -1.41 -16.53
CA LEU A 183 -11.36 -0.29 -17.46
C LEU A 183 -11.77 -0.65 -18.89
N THR A 184 -11.50 -1.90 -19.30
CA THR A 184 -11.84 -2.39 -20.65
C THR A 184 -13.34 -2.62 -20.82
N GLU A 185 -13.98 -3.25 -19.83
CA GLU A 185 -15.40 -3.63 -19.87
C GLU A 185 -16.34 -2.47 -19.51
N GLY A 186 -15.89 -1.55 -18.64
CA GLY A 186 -16.67 -0.40 -18.18
C GLY A 186 -18.02 -0.81 -17.60
N GLU A 187 -19.10 -0.26 -18.15
CA GLU A 187 -20.48 -0.58 -17.73
C GLU A 187 -20.88 -2.05 -17.96
N ASN A 188 -20.13 -2.81 -18.77
CA ASN A 188 -20.38 -4.23 -19.00
C ASN A 188 -19.69 -5.14 -17.97
N PHE A 189 -18.90 -4.59 -17.05
CA PHE A 189 -18.23 -5.37 -16.02
C PHE A 189 -19.26 -6.06 -15.12
N LYS A 190 -19.18 -7.38 -15.04
CA LYS A 190 -20.10 -8.24 -14.27
C LYS A 190 -19.45 -8.95 -13.10
N GLY A 191 -18.21 -8.58 -12.76
CA GLY A 191 -17.41 -9.28 -11.76
C GLY A 191 -16.56 -10.38 -12.41
N PRO A 192 -16.34 -11.53 -11.74
CA PRO A 192 -15.47 -12.60 -12.24
C PRO A 192 -15.76 -13.08 -13.66
N GLU A 193 -17.03 -13.06 -14.09
CA GLU A 193 -17.48 -13.48 -15.42
C GLU A 193 -16.90 -12.62 -16.55
N SER A 194 -16.45 -11.40 -16.23
CA SER A 194 -15.81 -10.49 -17.18
C SER A 194 -14.32 -10.76 -17.38
N LEU A 195 -13.69 -11.58 -16.55
CA LEU A 195 -12.26 -11.88 -16.68
C LEU A 195 -11.99 -12.77 -17.89
N THR A 196 -10.94 -12.44 -18.66
CA THR A 196 -10.39 -13.37 -19.65
C THR A 196 -9.78 -14.59 -18.95
N PRO A 197 -9.65 -15.74 -19.63
CA PRO A 197 -8.98 -16.90 -19.06
C PRO A 197 -7.57 -16.59 -18.54
N GLU A 198 -6.82 -15.77 -19.27
CA GLU A 198 -5.46 -15.36 -18.92
C GLU A 198 -5.42 -14.47 -17.67
N ALA A 199 -6.30 -13.46 -17.60
CA ALA A 199 -6.39 -12.60 -16.42
C ALA A 199 -6.82 -13.39 -15.18
N ARG A 200 -7.79 -14.29 -15.32
CA ARG A 200 -8.25 -15.17 -14.24
C ARG A 200 -7.13 -16.07 -13.74
N GLU A 201 -6.37 -16.70 -14.65
CA GLU A 201 -5.25 -17.56 -14.28
C GLU A 201 -4.16 -16.77 -13.53
N ALA A 202 -3.82 -15.57 -13.99
CA ALA A 202 -2.82 -14.73 -13.35
C ALA A 202 -3.26 -14.28 -11.94
N ILE A 203 -4.51 -13.82 -11.79
CA ILE A 203 -5.07 -13.41 -10.48
C ILE A 203 -5.06 -14.59 -9.50
N LEU A 204 -5.45 -15.79 -9.94
CA LEU A 204 -5.45 -16.98 -9.08
C LEU A 204 -4.04 -17.37 -8.63
N ALA A 205 -3.06 -17.32 -9.54
CA ALA A 205 -1.67 -17.60 -9.21
C ALA A 205 -1.11 -16.59 -8.17
N ASP A 206 -1.45 -15.31 -8.34
CA ASP A 206 -1.04 -14.25 -7.41
C ASP A 206 -1.71 -14.40 -6.04
N TYR A 207 -3.00 -14.71 -5.98
CA TYR A 207 -3.70 -14.98 -4.72
C TYR A 207 -3.15 -16.19 -3.99
N ASP A 208 -2.87 -17.30 -4.69
CA ASP A 208 -2.28 -18.49 -4.06
C ASP A 208 -0.91 -18.20 -3.47
N GLN A 209 -0.05 -17.53 -4.25
CA GLN A 209 1.31 -17.20 -3.81
C GLN A 209 1.30 -16.20 -2.64
N ALA A 210 0.45 -15.17 -2.70
CA ALA A 210 0.27 -14.22 -1.61
C ALA A 210 -0.23 -14.91 -0.33
N ALA A 211 -1.24 -15.78 -0.44
CA ALA A 211 -1.78 -16.51 0.71
C ALA A 211 -0.75 -17.44 1.37
N ASP A 212 0.09 -18.10 0.58
CA ASP A 212 1.16 -18.94 1.12
C ASP A 212 2.23 -18.11 1.84
N LEU A 213 2.59 -16.96 1.29
CA LEU A 213 3.54 -16.03 1.91
C LEU A 213 2.97 -15.44 3.21
N PHE A 214 1.77 -14.88 3.21
CA PHE A 214 1.12 -14.37 4.43
C PHE A 214 0.99 -15.44 5.52
N ALA A 215 0.58 -16.67 5.15
CA ALA A 215 0.52 -17.78 6.10
C ALA A 215 1.90 -18.10 6.70
N SER A 216 2.96 -18.07 5.88
CA SER A 216 4.34 -18.30 6.34
C SER A 216 4.86 -17.18 7.25
N GLN A 217 4.31 -15.97 7.13
CA GLN A 217 4.64 -14.79 7.93
C GLN A 217 3.82 -14.68 9.22
N GLY A 218 2.94 -15.67 9.49
CA GLY A 218 2.12 -15.71 10.70
C GLY A 218 0.72 -15.10 10.53
N GLU A 219 0.37 -14.64 9.33
CA GLU A 219 -0.93 -14.04 9.00
C GLU A 219 -1.92 -15.08 8.45
N ALA A 220 -2.13 -16.16 9.21
CA ALA A 220 -2.91 -17.31 8.77
C ALA A 220 -4.38 -16.96 8.44
N GLU A 221 -5.01 -16.07 9.22
CA GLU A 221 -6.40 -15.64 9.00
C GLU A 221 -6.54 -14.80 7.72
N PHE A 222 -5.61 -13.87 7.50
CA PHE A 222 -5.61 -13.07 6.28
C PHE A 222 -5.36 -13.94 5.05
N ALA A 223 -4.39 -14.86 5.14
CA ALA A 223 -4.16 -15.87 4.12
C ALA A 223 -5.39 -16.74 3.83
N ALA A 224 -6.16 -17.13 4.85
CA ALA A 224 -7.40 -17.88 4.66
C ALA A 224 -8.44 -17.05 3.87
N SER A 225 -8.56 -15.76 4.16
CA SER A 225 -9.46 -14.85 3.42
C SER A 225 -9.08 -14.70 1.95
N ILE A 226 -7.77 -14.71 1.63
CA ILE A 226 -7.29 -14.67 0.24
C ILE A 226 -7.61 -16.00 -0.47
N ARG A 227 -7.41 -17.14 0.21
CA ARG A 227 -7.74 -18.47 -0.34
C ARG A 227 -9.23 -18.62 -0.63
N GLU A 228 -10.10 -18.08 0.23
CA GLU A 228 -11.54 -18.06 0.00
C GLU A 228 -11.89 -17.26 -1.27
N GLN A 229 -11.33 -16.06 -1.43
CA GLN A 229 -11.52 -15.27 -2.65
C GLN A 229 -11.03 -16.00 -3.89
N ALA A 230 -9.88 -16.68 -3.83
CA ALA A 230 -9.38 -17.51 -4.90
C ALA A 230 -10.30 -18.71 -5.20
N GLN A 231 -10.90 -19.32 -4.18
CA GLN A 231 -11.87 -20.40 -4.37
C GLN A 231 -13.13 -19.91 -5.08
N ILE A 232 -13.71 -18.80 -4.65
CA ILE A 232 -14.86 -18.16 -5.30
C ILE A 232 -14.52 -17.86 -6.76
N LEU A 233 -13.33 -17.35 -7.04
CA LEU A 233 -12.89 -17.07 -8.40
C LEU A 233 -12.70 -18.35 -9.25
N ARG A 234 -12.36 -19.50 -8.64
CA ARG A 234 -12.27 -20.80 -9.34
C ARG A 234 -13.63 -21.41 -9.64
N THR A 235 -14.54 -21.40 -8.66
CA THR A 235 -15.79 -22.17 -8.71
C THR A 235 -17.00 -21.34 -9.11
N GLY A 236 -16.96 -20.03 -8.87
CA GLY A 236 -18.13 -19.15 -8.94
C GLY A 236 -19.07 -19.27 -7.74
N GLU A 237 -18.69 -20.02 -6.71
CA GLU A 237 -19.53 -20.35 -5.55
C GLU A 237 -18.85 -19.87 -4.26
N ALA A 238 -19.60 -19.21 -3.37
CA ALA A 238 -19.18 -18.95 -2.00
C ALA A 238 -19.05 -20.28 -1.24
N PRO A 239 -18.11 -20.41 -0.28
CA PRO A 239 -18.02 -21.60 0.55
C PRO A 239 -19.35 -21.84 1.26
N GLU A 240 -19.80 -23.09 1.35
CA GLU A 240 -20.97 -23.45 2.15
C GLU A 240 -20.67 -23.11 3.61
N THR A 241 -21.32 -22.07 4.14
CA THR A 241 -21.27 -21.79 5.57
C THR A 241 -22.19 -22.79 6.27
N ASP A 242 -21.63 -23.64 7.11
CA ASP A 242 -22.38 -24.46 8.09
C ASP A 242 -23.02 -23.53 9.15
N GLU A 243 -23.91 -22.62 8.73
CA GLU A 243 -24.80 -21.94 9.66
C GLU A 243 -25.97 -22.88 9.99
N PRO A 244 -26.24 -23.18 11.28
CA PRO A 244 -27.42 -23.95 11.64
C PRO A 244 -28.66 -23.18 11.20
N ALA A 245 -29.52 -23.83 10.41
CA ALA A 245 -30.78 -23.27 9.95
C ALA A 245 -31.55 -22.67 11.14
N VAL A 246 -31.73 -21.35 11.13
CA VAL A 246 -32.65 -20.68 12.04
C VAL A 246 -34.04 -21.16 11.65
N GLU A 247 -34.66 -22.01 12.45
CA GLU A 247 -36.08 -22.38 12.30
C GLU A 247 -36.90 -21.09 12.37
N GLU A 248 -37.40 -20.63 11.22
CA GLU A 248 -38.50 -19.67 11.13
C GLU A 248 -39.75 -20.33 11.72
N ASP A 249 -39.93 -20.25 13.04
CA ASP A 249 -41.22 -20.50 13.65
C ASP A 249 -41.61 -19.39 14.64
N MET A 250 -42.85 -18.95 14.47
CA MET A 250 -43.63 -18.02 15.30
C MET A 250 -43.43 -16.50 15.11
N LEU A 251 -44.06 -15.96 14.06
CA LEU A 251 -44.71 -14.64 14.17
C LEU A 251 -46.20 -14.85 14.54
N PRO A 252 -46.73 -14.22 15.60
CA PRO A 252 -48.15 -14.30 15.91
C PRO A 252 -48.99 -13.49 14.92
N GLU A 253 -50.16 -14.04 14.55
CA GLU A 253 -51.10 -13.49 13.57
C GLU A 253 -51.54 -12.04 13.86
N SER A 254 -51.65 -11.27 12.77
CA SER A 254 -52.16 -9.90 12.73
C SER A 254 -53.61 -9.78 13.21
N SER A 255 -53.88 -8.81 14.09
CA SER A 255 -55.24 -8.35 14.40
C SER A 255 -55.83 -7.51 13.25
N PRO A 256 -57.14 -7.58 12.95
CA PRO A 256 -57.72 -6.93 11.79
C PRO A 256 -57.97 -5.43 12.00
N GLU A 257 -57.74 -4.65 10.93
CA GLU A 257 -58.05 -3.22 10.78
C GLU A 257 -59.54 -2.91 10.99
N SER A 258 -59.83 -1.92 11.83
CA SER A 258 -61.14 -1.25 11.90
C SER A 258 -61.13 0.01 11.04
N GLN A 259 -61.99 0.06 10.02
CA GLN A 259 -62.24 1.23 9.17
C GLN A 259 -62.89 2.40 9.94
N PRO A 260 -62.73 3.65 9.45
CA PRO A 260 -63.20 4.85 10.14
C PRO A 260 -64.70 5.12 9.91
N ASP A 261 -65.37 5.61 10.95
CA ASP A 261 -66.74 6.13 10.87
C ASP A 261 -66.73 7.66 10.73
N SER A 262 -67.41 8.14 9.67
CA SER A 262 -67.94 9.49 9.38
C SER A 262 -66.99 10.66 9.08
#